data_AF-A0A673USD0-F1
#
_entry.id   AF-A0A673USD0-F1
#
_cell.length_a   1.000
_cell.length_b   1.000
_cell.length_c   1.000
_cell.angle_alpha   90.00
_cell.angle_beta   90.00
_cell.angle_gamma   90.00
#
_symmetry.space_group_name_H-M   'P 1'
#
loop_
_entity.id
_entity.type
_entity.pdbx_description
1 polymer ?
#
loop_
_entity_poly.entity_id
_entity_poly.type
_entity_poly.pdbx_seq_one_letter_code
_entity_poly.pdbx_strand_id
1 'polypeptide(L)' 'MVYGKNWTLKNYFEGSPNFELKTVELLPLNNGEVLLQALFFAVDPHRRVAAKKLKDGDMMMGANGLLWPP' A
#
# COMPACT_ATOMS: atom_id res chain seq x y z
N MET A 1 -2.62 14.14 -15.37
CA MET A 1 -2.17 13.95 -13.98
C MET A 1 -3.04 12.88 -13.35
N VAL A 2 -2.45 11.83 -12.78
CA VAL A 2 -3.19 10.71 -12.19
C VAL A 2 -2.90 10.65 -10.70
N TYR A 3 -3.95 10.49 -9.89
CA TYR A 3 -3.82 10.36 -8.44
C TYR A 3 -4.15 8.94 -7.99
N GLY A 4 -3.24 8.35 -7.24
CA GLY A 4 -3.42 7.08 -6.54
C GLY A 4 -3.89 7.28 -5.11
N LYS A 5 -4.49 6.25 -4.53
CA LYS A 5 -4.84 6.20 -3.11
C LYS A 5 -4.14 5.03 -2.43
N ASN A 6 -3.51 5.32 -1.30
CA ASN A 6 -2.69 4.37 -0.56
C ASN A 6 -3.20 4.25 0.87
N TRP A 7 -3.42 3.02 1.33
CA TRP A 7 -3.58 2.69 2.73
C TRP A 7 -2.19 2.56 3.35
N THR A 8 -1.90 3.40 4.33
CA THR A 8 -0.67 3.35 5.13
C THR A 8 -0.97 2.82 6.52
N LEU A 9 -0.01 2.10 7.10
CA LEU A 9 -0.05 1.71 8.50
C LEU A 9 0.07 2.98 9.35
N LYS A 10 -0.97 3.35 10.10
CA LYS A 10 -0.92 4.59 10.90
C LYS A 10 0.03 4.43 12.09
N ASN A 11 -0.11 3.31 12.78
CA ASN A 11 0.75 2.87 13.87
C ASN A 11 0.75 1.34 13.92
N TYR A 12 1.80 0.73 14.49
CA TYR A 12 1.81 -0.71 14.73
C TYR A 12 0.59 -1.16 15.54
N PHE A 13 0.14 -2.38 15.25
CA PHE A 13 -1.14 -2.89 15.73
C PHE A 13 -1.10 -3.33 17.20
N GLU A 14 -1.66 -2.50 18.08
CA GLU A 14 -1.96 -2.82 19.48
C GLU A 14 -3.42 -3.27 19.59
N GLY A 15 -3.64 -4.59 19.50
CA GLY A 15 -4.98 -5.15 19.31
C GLY A 15 -5.45 -5.00 17.86
N SER A 16 -6.46 -4.15 17.64
CA SER A 16 -7.11 -3.94 16.34
C SER A 16 -6.23 -3.17 15.35
N PRO A 17 -6.25 -3.52 14.04
CA PRO A 17 -5.49 -2.79 13.03
C PRO A 17 -5.92 -1.32 12.88
N ASN A 18 -4.96 -0.43 12.62
CA ASN A 18 -5.22 0.99 12.36
C ASN A 18 -4.51 1.45 11.07
N PHE A 19 -5.25 2.14 10.21
CA PHE A 19 -4.77 2.56 8.89
C PHE A 19 -5.17 4.00 8.58
N GLU A 20 -4.44 4.61 7.66
CA GLU A 20 -4.71 5.95 7.14
C GLU A 20 -4.75 5.90 5.61
N LEU A 21 -5.69 6.62 4.99
CA LEU A 21 -5.80 6.73 3.54
C LEU A 21 -5.10 8.02 3.08
N LYS A 22 -4.11 7.88 2.21
CA LYS A 22 -3.37 9.00 1.61
C LYS A 22 -3.63 9.05 0.11
N THR A 23 -3.78 10.26 -0.42
CA THR A 23 -3.84 10.49 -1.87
C THR A 23 -2.46 10.96 -2.33
N VAL A 24 -1.94 10.33 -3.37
CA VAL A 24 -0.60 10.63 -3.92
C VAL A 24 -0.71 10.89 -5.41
N GLU A 25 0.07 11.85 -5.90
CA GLU A 25 0.23 12.03 -7.34
C GLU A 25 1.21 10.98 -7.88
N LEU A 26 0.85 10.35 -8.99
CA LEU A 26 1.71 9.39 -9.66
C LEU A 26 2.65 10.09 -10.63
N LEU A 27 3.92 9.67 -10.62
CA LEU A 27 4.91 10.13 -11.58
C LEU A 27 4.55 9.66 -13.00
N PRO A 28 5.00 10.38 -14.04
CA PRO A 28 4.91 9.90 -15.41
C PRO A 28 5.60 8.53 -15.57
N LEU A 29 5.05 7.68 -16.43
CA LEU A 29 5.62 6.36 -16.70
C LEU A 29 6.94 6.48 -17.46
N ASN A 30 7.94 5.69 -17.05
CA ASN A 30 9.14 5.46 -17.83
C ASN A 30 8.89 4.38 -18.91
N ASN A 31 9.83 4.25 -19.86
CA ASN A 31 9.75 3.20 -20.88
C ASN A 31 9.73 1.80 -20.24
N GLY A 32 8.72 1.02 -20.59
CA GLY A 32 8.51 -0.34 -20.06
C GLY A 32 7.70 -0.41 -18.77
N GLU A 33 7.37 0.73 -18.13
CA GLU A 33 6.43 0.77 -17.03
C GLU A 33 4.98 0.79 -17.53
N VAL A 34 4.06 0.29 -16.70
CA VAL A 34 2.62 0.31 -16.96
C VAL A 34 1.87 0.89 -15.78
N LEU A 35 0.80 1.62 -16.06
CA LEU A 35 -0.14 2.08 -15.05
C LEU A 35 -1.22 1.01 -14.83
N LEU A 36 -1.32 0.51 -13.60
CA LEU A 36 -2.33 -0.46 -13.20
C LEU A 36 -3.42 0.21 -12.36
N GLN A 37 -4.67 -0.07 -12.70
CA GLN A 37 -5.81 0.29 -11.87
C GLN A 37 -6.30 -0.96 -11.15
N ALA A 38 -6.27 -0.94 -9.82
CA ALA A 38 -6.80 -2.04 -9.02
C ALA A 38 -8.32 -2.13 -9.19
N LEU A 39 -8.81 -3.30 -9.56
CA LEU A 39 -10.25 -3.61 -9.59
C LEU A 39 -10.72 -4.14 -8.23
N PHE A 40 -9.90 -4.97 -7.61
CA PHE A 40 -10.15 -5.58 -6.30
C PHE A 40 -8.85 -5.65 -5.50
N PHE A 41 -8.96 -5.58 -4.17
CA PHE A 41 -7.86 -5.81 -3.23
C PHE A 41 -8.17 -7.01 -2.35
N ALA A 42 -7.17 -7.87 -2.12
CA ALA A 42 -7.27 -8.98 -1.18
C ALA A 42 -6.80 -8.55 0.21
N VAL A 43 -7.50 -9.02 1.25
CA VAL A 43 -7.12 -8.86 2.65
C VAL A 43 -7.08 -10.23 3.29
N ASP A 44 -5.90 -10.65 3.73
CA ASP A 44 -5.65 -12.00 4.22
C ASP A 44 -5.11 -11.99 5.66
N PRO A 45 -5.39 -13.01 6.49
CA PRO A 45 -4.90 -13.08 7.86
C PRO A 45 -3.36 -12.94 7.98
N HIS A 46 -2.61 -13.48 7.00
CA HIS A 46 -1.14 -13.41 7.01
C HIS A 46 -0.62 -11.96 6.94
N ARG A 47 -1.41 -11.00 6.44
CA ARG A 47 -1.04 -9.57 6.40
C ARG A 47 -0.80 -9.01 7.79
N ARG A 48 -1.48 -9.54 8.82
CA ARG A 48 -1.24 -9.16 10.23
C ARG A 48 0.18 -9.48 10.69
N VAL A 49 0.74 -10.60 10.24
CA VAL A 49 2.09 -11.04 10.58
C VAL A 49 3.11 -10.29 9.73
N ALA A 50 2.85 -10.13 8.42
CA ALA A 50 3.73 -9.40 7.52
C ALA A 50 3.94 -7.94 7.95
N ALA A 51 2.90 -7.30 8.52
CA ALA A 51 2.97 -5.94 9.02
C ALA A 51 4.00 -5.73 10.15
N LYS A 52 4.50 -6.78 10.80
CA LYS A 52 5.61 -6.68 11.77
C LYS A 52 6.91 -6.13 11.17
N LYS A 53 7.06 -6.23 9.85
CA LYS A 53 8.23 -5.71 9.13
C LYS A 53 8.07 -4.24 8.70
N LEU A 54 6.89 -3.68 8.89
CA LEU A 54 6.53 -2.33 8.46
C LEU A 54 6.64 -1.36 9.64
N LYS A 55 7.02 -0.13 9.33
CA LYS A 55 7.08 1.00 10.26
C LYS A 55 5.81 1.85 10.15
N ASP A 56 5.60 2.69 11.14
CA ASP A 56 4.53 3.69 11.12
C ASP A 56 4.69 4.61 9.89
N GLY A 57 3.61 4.77 9.15
CA GLY A 57 3.56 5.50 7.88
C GLY A 57 3.85 4.67 6.64
N ASP A 58 4.35 3.43 6.77
CA ASP A 58 4.63 2.58 5.61
C ASP A 58 3.35 2.20 4.87
N MET A 59 3.47 2.04 3.55
CA MET A 59 2.35 1.65 2.70
C MET A 59 2.01 0.17 2.88
N MET A 60 0.73 -0.09 3.12
CA MET A 60 0.16 -1.44 3.24
C MET A 60 -0.43 -1.91 1.90
N MET A 61 -1.21 -1.06 1.24
CA MET A 61 -1.91 -1.36 -0.01
C MET A 61 -2.12 -0.07 -0.80
N GLY A 62 -1.85 -0.05 -2.11
CA GLY A 62 -2.11 1.14 -2.93
C GLY A 62 -1.22 1.28 -4.16
N ALA A 63 -1.28 2.45 -4.76
CA ALA A 63 -0.48 2.85 -5.90
C ALA A 63 0.90 3.35 -5.44
N ASN A 64 1.85 2.42 -5.40
CA ASN A 64 3.22 2.51 -5.93
C ASN A 64 4.01 1.31 -5.42
N GLY A 65 4.25 0.34 -6.31
CA GLY A 65 5.14 -0.79 -6.06
C GLY A 65 4.41 -1.99 -5.46
N LEU A 66 4.43 -3.10 -6.22
CA LEU A 66 4.27 -4.45 -5.71
C LEU A 66 5.10 -4.63 -4.43
N LEU A 67 4.49 -4.51 -3.25
CA LEU A 67 5.00 -5.14 -2.04
C LEU A 67 4.50 -6.59 -2.00
N TRP A 68 5.01 -7.37 -2.96
CA TRP A 68 5.30 -8.76 -2.70
C TRP A 68 6.77 -8.80 -2.28
N PRO A 69 7.15 -9.44 -1.16
CA PRO A 69 8.58 -9.62 -0.89
C PRO A 69 9.20 -10.44 -2.05
N PRO A 70 10.46 -10.22 -2.42
CA PRO A 70 11.16 -11.20 -3.25
C PRO A 70 11.11 -12.60 -2.62
#